data_AF-A0AAE1RE51-F1
#
_entry.id   AF-A0AAE1RE51-F1
#
_cell.length_a   1.000
_cell.length_b   1.000
_cell.length_c   1.000
_cell.angle_alpha   90.00
_cell.angle_beta   90.00
_cell.angle_gamma   90.00
#
_symmetry.space_group_name_H-M   'P 1'
#
loop_
_entity.id
_entity.type
_entity.pdbx_description
1 polymer ?
#
loop_
_entity_poly.entity_id
_entity_poly.type
_entity_poly.pdbx_seq_one_letter_code
_entity_poly.pdbx_strand_id
1 'polypeptide(L)'
;MGSNFKEAKERIKEAFMKVELSPSSYDTAWVAMVPSRHSLNQPCFPQCLDWILENQREDGSWGLNPSHPLLVKDSLSSTLACLLALSKWRVGDKQVQRGIGFIEMHGWAIDNKDQISPLGFDIIFPSMIKSAEKLNLNLPLNLDLVNLATTERALKNDFKGNIANLGYIAEGLGELSALIYHQHDEKCFE
;
A
#
# COMPACT_ATOMS: atom_id res chain seq x y z
N MET A 1 -29.86 14.09 -33.55
CA MET A 1 -29.47 14.30 -32.12
C MET A 1 -30.01 13.24 -31.14
N GLY A 2 -31.07 12.48 -31.45
CA GLY A 2 -31.69 11.51 -30.50
C GLY A 2 -31.04 10.12 -30.35
N SER A 3 -30.15 9.69 -31.26
CA SER A 3 -29.53 8.36 -31.22
C SER A 3 -28.52 8.20 -30.08
N ASN A 4 -27.71 9.25 -29.84
CA ASN A 4 -26.60 9.22 -28.89
C ASN A 4 -27.09 9.19 -27.42
N PHE A 5 -28.22 9.84 -27.13
CA PHE A 5 -28.81 9.84 -25.79
C PHE A 5 -29.37 8.47 -25.39
N LYS A 6 -30.03 7.77 -26.32
CA LYS A 6 -30.59 6.44 -26.06
C LYS A 6 -29.47 5.42 -25.80
N GLU A 7 -28.40 5.48 -26.60
CA GLU A 7 -27.23 4.63 -26.43
C GLU A 7 -26.51 4.89 -25.10
N ALA A 8 -26.30 6.15 -24.73
CA ALA A 8 -25.71 6.52 -23.43
C ALA A 8 -26.57 6.02 -22.25
N LYS A 9 -27.90 6.13 -22.35
CA LYS A 9 -28.83 5.63 -21.32
C LYS A 9 -28.72 4.13 -21.14
N GLU A 10 -28.63 3.36 -22.23
CA GLU A 10 -28.50 1.90 -22.16
C GLU A 10 -27.14 1.50 -21.55
N ARG A 11 -26.04 2.15 -21.93
CA ARG A 11 -24.71 1.94 -21.34
C ARG A 11 -24.68 2.21 -19.83
N ILE A 12 -25.31 3.30 -19.39
CA ILE A 12 -25.40 3.62 -17.95
C ILE A 12 -26.21 2.54 -17.21
N LYS A 13 -27.32 2.09 -17.81
CA LYS A 13 -28.15 1.03 -17.23
C LYS A 13 -27.38 -0.29 -17.09
N GLU A 14 -26.57 -0.64 -18.08
CA GLU A 14 -25.67 -1.81 -18.03
C GLU A 14 -24.58 -1.64 -16.96
N ALA A 15 -24.00 -0.45 -16.81
CA ALA A 15 -23.00 -0.16 -15.78
C ALA A 15 -23.56 -0.33 -14.35
N PHE A 16 -24.84 -0.03 -14.12
CA PHE A 16 -25.49 -0.31 -12.83
C PHE A 16 -25.65 -1.80 -12.53
N MET A 17 -25.59 -2.65 -13.55
CA MET A 17 -25.72 -4.11 -13.39
C MET A 17 -24.39 -4.81 -13.16
N LYS A 18 -23.25 -4.11 -13.34
CA LYS A 18 -21.91 -4.69 -13.23
C LYS A 18 -20.99 -3.77 -12.44
N VAL A 19 -20.57 -4.22 -11.26
CA VAL A 19 -19.51 -3.56 -10.51
C VAL A 19 -18.17 -3.99 -11.09
N GLU A 20 -17.51 -3.08 -11.80
CA GLU A 20 -16.12 -3.26 -12.26
C GLU A 20 -15.19 -2.50 -11.32
N LEU A 21 -14.32 -3.23 -10.62
CA LEU A 21 -13.26 -2.68 -9.79
C LEU A 21 -11.91 -2.98 -10.44
N SER A 22 -11.01 -2.02 -10.43
CA SER A 22 -9.63 -2.24 -10.84
C SER A 22 -8.89 -3.04 -9.76
N PRO A 23 -7.97 -3.95 -10.13
CA PRO A 23 -7.09 -4.59 -9.17
C PRO A 23 -6.27 -3.58 -8.38
N SER A 24 -6.12 -3.81 -7.08
CA SER A 24 -5.21 -3.05 -6.22
C SER A 24 -3.89 -3.80 -6.12
N SER A 25 -2.80 -3.20 -6.62
CA SER A 25 -1.47 -3.78 -6.49
C SER A 25 -1.05 -3.92 -5.03
N TYR A 26 -1.40 -2.94 -4.19
CA TYR A 26 -1.15 -2.95 -2.76
C TYR A 26 -1.79 -4.15 -2.06
N ASP A 27 -3.11 -4.33 -2.23
CA ASP A 27 -3.84 -5.44 -1.59
C ASP A 27 -3.40 -6.79 -2.15
N THR A 28 -3.17 -6.87 -3.47
CA THR A 28 -2.67 -8.09 -4.13
C THR A 28 -1.31 -8.51 -3.57
N ALA A 29 -0.44 -7.55 -3.25
CA ALA A 29 0.85 -7.83 -2.63
C ALA A 29 0.73 -8.37 -1.20
N TRP A 30 -0.18 -7.83 -0.39
CA TRP A 30 -0.46 -8.39 0.93
C TRP A 30 -0.99 -9.83 0.86
N VAL A 31 -1.89 -10.12 -0.08
CA VAL A 31 -2.39 -11.48 -0.31
C VAL A 31 -1.26 -12.40 -0.79
N ALA A 32 -0.38 -11.92 -1.68
CA ALA A 32 0.76 -12.68 -2.17
C ALA A 32 1.74 -13.04 -1.05
N MET A 33 1.85 -12.25 0.03
CA MET A 33 2.74 -12.52 1.16
C MET A 33 2.25 -13.63 2.10
N VAL A 34 1.01 -14.13 1.97
CA VAL A 34 0.47 -15.17 2.85
C VAL A 34 1.11 -16.53 2.56
N PRO A 35 1.78 -17.18 3.54
CA PRO A 35 2.36 -18.50 3.33
C PRO A 35 1.29 -19.59 3.28
N SER A 36 1.59 -20.66 2.55
CA SER A 36 0.76 -21.87 2.50
C SER A 36 0.65 -22.50 3.89
N ARG A 37 -0.52 -23.07 4.18
CA ARG A 37 -0.76 -23.83 5.42
C ARG A 37 0.16 -25.04 5.56
N HIS A 38 0.69 -25.54 4.44
CA HIS A 38 1.54 -26.74 4.39
C HIS A 38 3.03 -26.42 4.33
N SER A 39 3.41 -25.18 4.01
CA SER A 39 4.81 -24.78 3.90
C SER A 39 4.97 -23.27 4.05
N LEU A 40 5.85 -22.85 4.96
CA LEU A 40 6.22 -21.44 5.14
C LEU A 40 7.03 -20.89 3.96
N ASN A 41 7.55 -21.76 3.10
CA ASN A 41 8.39 -21.41 1.95
C ASN A 41 7.60 -21.41 0.63
N GLN A 42 6.28 -21.47 0.66
CA GLN A 42 5.43 -21.39 -0.52
C GLN A 42 4.28 -20.40 -0.32
N PRO A 43 3.89 -19.62 -1.34
CA PRO A 43 2.73 -18.74 -1.26
C PRO A 43 1.44 -19.57 -1.18
N CYS A 44 0.47 -19.10 -0.39
CA CYS A 44 -0.88 -19.64 -0.38
C CYS A 44 -1.64 -19.31 -1.68
N PHE A 45 -1.34 -18.14 -2.28
CA PHE A 45 -2.00 -17.63 -3.48
C PHE A 45 -0.96 -17.27 -4.54
N PRO A 46 -0.37 -18.25 -5.25
CA PRO A 46 0.68 -18.01 -6.23
C PRO A 46 0.25 -17.08 -7.37
N GLN A 47 -1.03 -17.07 -7.74
CA GLN A 47 -1.56 -16.21 -8.81
C GLN A 47 -1.44 -14.72 -8.49
N CYS A 48 -1.47 -14.33 -7.20
CA CYS A 48 -1.23 -12.95 -6.81
C CYS A 48 0.23 -12.56 -7.04
N LEU A 49 1.16 -13.49 -6.83
CA LEU A 49 2.58 -13.27 -7.07
C LEU A 49 2.88 -13.17 -8.58
N ASP A 50 2.26 -14.05 -9.39
CA ASP A 50 2.34 -13.99 -10.85
C ASP A 50 1.80 -12.66 -11.38
N TRP A 51 0.66 -12.21 -10.86
CA TRP A 51 0.08 -10.92 -11.24
C TRP A 51 1.05 -9.75 -10.93
N ILE A 52 1.71 -9.75 -9.78
CA ILE A 52 2.69 -8.70 -9.44
C ILE A 52 3.85 -8.68 -10.44
N LEU A 53 4.38 -9.86 -10.81
CA LEU A 53 5.49 -9.99 -11.76
C LEU A 53 5.13 -9.46 -13.16
N GLU A 54 3.88 -9.64 -13.57
CA GLU A 54 3.38 -9.29 -14.90
C GLU A 54 2.86 -7.84 -15.02
N ASN A 55 2.56 -7.18 -13.91
CA ASN A 55 1.89 -5.87 -13.89
C ASN A 55 2.76 -4.72 -13.36
N GLN A 56 4.10 -4.87 -13.38
CA GLN A 56 5.00 -3.75 -13.11
C GLN A 56 4.97 -2.75 -14.28
N ARG A 57 4.88 -1.46 -13.96
CA ARG A 57 4.87 -0.39 -14.96
C ARG A 57 6.25 -0.13 -15.55
N GLU A 58 6.32 0.65 -16.62
CA GLU A 58 7.57 1.01 -17.30
C GLU A 58 8.53 1.82 -16.41
N ASP A 59 8.00 2.69 -15.56
CA ASP A 59 8.76 3.49 -14.58
C ASP A 59 9.23 2.69 -13.35
N GLY A 60 8.87 1.40 -13.27
CA GLY A 60 9.23 0.52 -12.16
C GLY A 60 8.21 0.48 -11.02
N SER A 61 7.16 1.30 -11.06
CA SER A 61 6.14 1.34 -10.01
C SER A 61 5.04 0.28 -10.18
N TRP A 62 4.26 0.13 -9.11
CA TRP A 62 2.91 -0.43 -9.12
C TRP A 62 1.93 0.61 -8.56
N GLY A 63 0.65 0.54 -8.95
CA GLY A 63 -0.39 1.46 -8.50
C GLY A 63 -1.29 1.98 -9.63
N LEU A 64 -2.38 2.66 -9.24
CA LEU A 64 -3.47 3.03 -10.13
C LEU A 64 -3.04 4.04 -11.21
N ASN A 65 -2.31 5.11 -10.84
CA ASN A 65 -1.86 6.12 -11.80
C ASN A 65 -0.75 7.06 -11.26
N PRO A 66 0.54 6.82 -11.55
CA PRO A 66 1.65 7.70 -11.22
C PRO A 66 1.63 9.00 -12.05
N SER A 67 0.84 9.07 -13.13
CA SER A 67 0.67 10.30 -13.91
C SER A 67 -0.16 11.35 -13.17
N HIS A 68 -0.88 10.98 -12.09
CA HIS A 68 -1.52 11.97 -11.25
C HIS A 68 -0.50 12.53 -10.25
N PRO A 69 -0.09 13.80 -10.40
CA PRO A 69 1.06 14.36 -9.67
C PRO A 69 0.86 14.44 -8.16
N LEU A 70 -0.37 14.28 -7.66
CA LEU A 70 -0.71 14.31 -6.23
C LEU A 70 -0.83 12.93 -5.57
N LEU A 71 -0.71 11.83 -6.33
CA LEU A 71 -0.92 10.45 -5.84
C LEU A 71 0.38 9.64 -5.73
N VAL A 72 1.53 10.31 -5.62
CA VAL A 72 2.83 9.62 -5.58
C VAL A 72 2.93 8.71 -4.35
N LYS A 73 2.33 9.09 -3.21
CA LYS A 73 2.27 8.25 -1.99
C LYS A 73 1.52 6.93 -2.19
N ASP A 74 0.49 6.89 -3.05
CA ASP A 74 -0.22 5.66 -3.40
C ASP A 74 0.69 4.72 -4.20
N SER A 75 1.38 5.25 -5.21
CA SER A 75 2.35 4.49 -6.01
C SER A 75 3.53 4.02 -5.17
N LEU A 76 4.04 4.84 -4.24
CA LEU A 76 5.09 4.42 -3.30
C LEU A 76 4.62 3.26 -2.42
N SER A 77 3.40 3.34 -1.87
CA SER A 77 2.84 2.30 -1.00
C SER A 77 2.64 1.00 -1.75
N SER A 78 2.00 1.07 -2.93
CA SER A 78 1.79 -0.08 -3.82
C SER A 78 3.11 -0.72 -4.25
N THR A 79 4.08 0.10 -4.65
CA THR A 79 5.41 -0.38 -5.07
C THR A 79 6.13 -1.08 -3.93
N LEU A 80 6.19 -0.45 -2.74
CA LEU A 80 6.87 -1.06 -1.59
C LEU A 80 6.19 -2.38 -1.17
N ALA A 81 4.86 -2.45 -1.14
CA ALA A 81 4.14 -3.69 -0.85
C ALA A 81 4.51 -4.80 -1.87
N CYS A 82 4.51 -4.50 -3.17
CA CYS A 82 4.93 -5.44 -4.21
C CYS A 82 6.39 -5.89 -4.05
N LEU A 83 7.30 -4.99 -3.71
CA LEU A 83 8.69 -5.33 -3.42
C LEU A 83 8.81 -6.30 -2.24
N LEU A 84 8.07 -6.07 -1.15
CA LEU A 84 8.04 -6.98 0.00
C LEU A 84 7.57 -8.39 -0.41
N ALA A 85 6.53 -8.48 -1.24
CA ALA A 85 6.02 -9.76 -1.73
C ALA A 85 7.07 -10.51 -2.58
N LEU A 86 7.69 -9.81 -3.55
CA LEU A 86 8.72 -10.39 -4.41
C LEU A 86 9.95 -10.83 -3.61
N SER A 87 10.43 -9.98 -2.69
CA SER A 87 11.58 -10.28 -1.83
C SER A 87 11.33 -11.43 -0.86
N LYS A 88 10.12 -11.53 -0.29
CA LYS A 88 9.73 -12.64 0.60
C LYS A 88 9.90 -13.99 -0.10
N TRP A 89 9.47 -14.07 -1.35
CA TRP A 89 9.51 -15.31 -2.14
C TRP A 89 10.78 -15.47 -2.99
N ARG A 90 11.70 -14.49 -2.94
CA ARG A 90 12.98 -14.50 -3.66
C ARG A 90 12.80 -14.68 -5.17
N VAL A 91 11.87 -13.92 -5.75
CA VAL A 91 11.57 -13.91 -7.19
C VAL A 91 11.57 -12.50 -7.73
N GLY A 92 11.69 -12.36 -9.06
CA GLY A 92 11.50 -11.08 -9.74
C GLY A 92 12.63 -10.07 -9.50
N ASP A 93 13.89 -10.50 -9.43
CA ASP A 93 15.04 -9.63 -9.15
C ASP A 93 15.08 -8.37 -10.03
N LYS A 94 14.71 -8.49 -11.32
CA LYS A 94 14.64 -7.36 -12.24
C LYS A 94 13.54 -6.37 -11.84
N GLN A 95 12.36 -6.88 -11.49
CA GLN A 95 11.25 -6.09 -10.99
C GLN A 95 11.62 -5.40 -9.68
N VAL A 96 12.30 -6.11 -8.78
CA VAL A 96 12.80 -5.58 -7.51
C VAL A 96 13.74 -4.40 -7.76
N GLN A 97 14.75 -4.57 -8.60
CA GLN A 97 15.71 -3.49 -8.92
C GLN A 97 15.03 -2.25 -9.52
N ARG A 98 14.07 -2.44 -10.43
CA ARG A 98 13.33 -1.33 -11.03
C ARG A 98 12.43 -0.61 -10.03
N GLY A 99 11.76 -1.36 -9.14
CA GLY A 99 10.93 -0.76 -8.10
C GLY A 99 11.73 0.00 -7.05
N ILE A 100 12.95 -0.46 -6.72
CA ILE A 100 13.89 0.31 -5.88
C ILE A 100 14.24 1.64 -6.55
N GLY A 101 14.54 1.63 -7.86
CA GLY A 101 14.81 2.86 -8.61
C GLY A 101 13.63 3.84 -8.61
N PHE A 102 12.40 3.33 -8.67
CA PHE A 102 11.21 4.17 -8.51
C PHE A 102 11.13 4.80 -7.12
N ILE A 103 11.35 4.03 -6.05
CA ILE A 103 11.36 4.54 -4.67
C ILE A 103 12.44 5.61 -4.48
N GLU A 104 13.63 5.41 -5.05
CA GLU A 104 14.71 6.40 -5.01
C GLU A 104 14.28 7.72 -5.67
N MET A 105 13.72 7.63 -6.88
CA MET A 105 13.29 8.79 -7.65
C MET A 105 12.14 9.56 -6.98
N HIS A 106 11.24 8.85 -6.27
CA HIS A 106 10.01 9.42 -5.74
C HIS A 106 9.96 9.55 -4.21
N GLY A 107 11.04 9.22 -3.50
CA GLY A 107 11.11 9.30 -2.04
C GLY A 107 10.80 10.68 -1.45
N TRP A 108 11.02 11.76 -2.22
CA TRP A 108 10.64 13.14 -1.87
C TRP A 108 9.15 13.31 -1.56
N ALA A 109 8.28 12.43 -2.04
CA ALA A 109 6.84 12.55 -1.83
C ALA A 109 6.39 12.12 -0.43
N ILE A 110 7.22 11.38 0.32
CA ILE A 110 6.84 10.79 1.62
C ILE A 110 6.52 11.88 2.64
N ASP A 111 7.37 12.90 2.75
CA ASP A 111 7.21 13.99 3.71
C ASP A 111 6.48 15.21 3.13
N ASN A 112 6.30 15.27 1.81
CA ASN A 112 5.62 16.35 1.12
C ASN A 112 4.13 16.45 1.55
N LYS A 113 3.74 17.63 2.03
CA LYS A 113 2.39 17.93 2.53
C LYS A 113 1.37 18.20 1.41
N ASP A 114 1.84 18.57 0.22
CA ASP A 114 0.99 18.82 -0.95
C ASP A 114 0.57 17.51 -1.61
N GLN A 115 1.24 16.39 -1.28
CA GLN A 115 0.86 15.05 -1.71
C GLN A 115 -0.31 14.50 -0.88
N ILE A 116 -1.30 13.95 -1.56
CA ILE A 116 -2.44 13.28 -0.90
C ILE A 116 -1.92 12.02 -0.24
N SER A 117 -2.11 11.91 1.08
CA SER A 117 -1.80 10.68 1.83
C SER A 117 -2.99 9.72 1.75
N PRO A 118 -2.76 8.45 1.33
CA PRO A 118 -3.71 7.38 1.58
C PRO A 118 -4.02 7.26 3.08
N LEU A 119 -5.21 6.76 3.41
CA LEU A 119 -5.58 6.51 4.81
C LEU A 119 -4.57 5.56 5.46
N GLY A 120 -4.06 5.93 6.65
CA GLY A 120 -3.10 5.12 7.38
C GLY A 120 -1.68 5.14 6.83
N PHE A 121 -1.38 5.93 5.78
CA PHE A 121 -0.04 6.00 5.17
C PHE A 121 1.06 6.26 6.20
N ASP A 122 0.81 7.18 7.13
CA ASP A 122 1.77 7.58 8.16
C ASP A 122 2.02 6.47 9.22
N ILE A 123 1.25 5.38 9.19
CA ILE A 123 1.42 4.20 10.07
C ILE A 123 1.96 3.02 9.26
N ILE A 124 1.31 2.73 8.14
CA ILE A 124 1.57 1.57 7.29
C ILE A 124 2.92 1.69 6.58
N PHE A 125 3.22 2.85 5.99
CA PHE A 125 4.42 2.99 5.16
C PHE A 125 5.73 2.78 5.95
N PRO A 126 5.91 3.36 7.15
CA PRO A 126 7.05 3.04 8.02
C PRO A 126 7.11 1.57 8.45
N SER A 127 5.96 0.92 8.68
CA SER A 127 5.93 -0.50 9.05
C SER A 127 6.45 -1.38 7.90
N MET A 128 6.10 -1.02 6.66
CA MET A 128 6.59 -1.69 5.46
C MET A 128 8.10 -1.51 5.27
N ILE A 129 8.64 -0.32 5.57
CA ILE A 129 10.09 -0.08 5.57
C ILE A 129 10.81 -1.00 6.56
N LYS A 130 10.32 -1.09 7.80
CA LYS A 130 10.88 -2.03 8.80
C LYS A 130 10.79 -3.49 8.33
N SER A 131 9.74 -3.83 7.59
CA SER A 131 9.59 -5.16 7.00
C SER A 131 10.59 -5.41 5.87
N ALA A 132 10.92 -4.38 5.07
CA ALA A 132 11.95 -4.45 4.04
C ALA A 132 13.33 -4.75 4.64
N GLU A 133 13.69 -4.09 5.74
CA GLU A 133 14.93 -4.37 6.49
C GLU A 133 15.03 -5.83 6.93
N LYS A 134 13.94 -6.39 7.49
CA LYS A 134 13.87 -7.81 7.90
C LYS A 134 14.04 -8.79 6.73
N LEU A 135 13.71 -8.36 5.51
CA LEU A 135 13.88 -9.13 4.28
C LEU A 135 15.23 -8.86 3.58
N ASN A 136 16.12 -8.06 4.18
CA ASN A 136 17.38 -7.59 3.57
C ASN A 136 17.16 -6.81 2.26
N LEU A 137 16.02 -6.15 2.13
CA LEU A 137 15.73 -5.23 1.03
C LEU A 137 16.20 -3.83 1.41
N ASN A 138 17.33 -3.41 0.85
CA ASN A 138 17.90 -2.08 1.11
C ASN A 138 17.17 -1.02 0.29
N LEU A 139 16.48 -0.10 0.98
CA LEU A 139 15.78 1.01 0.36
C LEU A 139 16.64 2.28 0.38
N PRO A 140 16.76 3.01 -0.75
CA PRO A 140 17.51 4.26 -0.84
C PRO A 140 16.67 5.43 -0.28
N LEU A 141 16.31 5.34 0.99
CA LEU A 141 15.51 6.34 1.70
C LEU A 141 16.26 6.88 2.91
N ASN A 142 16.07 8.16 3.23
CA ASN A 142 16.52 8.71 4.51
C ASN A 142 15.54 8.32 5.61
N LEU A 143 15.83 7.20 6.27
CA LEU A 143 14.95 6.57 7.26
C LEU A 143 14.67 7.46 8.49
N ASP A 144 15.63 8.29 8.90
CA ASP A 144 15.47 9.20 10.03
C ASP A 144 14.39 10.26 9.75
N LEU A 145 14.36 10.79 8.51
CA LEU A 145 13.34 11.74 8.08
C LEU A 145 11.96 11.08 7.96
N VAL A 146 11.91 9.84 7.45
CA VAL A 146 10.65 9.10 7.32
C VAL A 146 10.05 8.81 8.69
N ASN A 147 10.85 8.31 9.65
CA ASN A 147 10.38 7.95 10.99
C ASN A 147 9.92 9.16 11.82
N LEU A 148 10.60 10.31 11.71
CA LEU A 148 10.23 11.53 12.42
C LEU A 148 8.92 12.13 11.87
N ALA A 149 8.78 12.19 10.54
CA ALA A 149 7.59 12.76 9.91
C ALA A 149 6.32 11.94 10.18
N THR A 150 6.45 10.62 10.32
CA THR A 150 5.31 9.71 10.47
C THR A 150 4.84 9.55 11.91
N THR A 151 5.74 9.53 12.90
CA THR A 151 5.34 9.41 14.32
C THR A 151 4.46 10.58 14.77
N GLU A 152 4.82 11.82 14.41
CA GLU A 152 4.02 13.00 14.77
C GLU A 152 2.68 13.07 14.02
N ARG A 153 2.62 12.58 12.78
CA ARG A 153 1.42 12.62 11.95
C ARG A 153 0.44 11.49 12.29
N ALA A 154 0.93 10.28 12.54
CA ALA A 154 0.11 9.16 12.98
C ALA A 154 -0.70 9.52 14.23
N LEU A 155 -0.06 10.14 15.22
CA LEU A 155 -0.70 10.61 16.46
C LEU A 155 -1.72 11.73 16.23
N LYS A 156 -1.50 12.60 15.23
CA LYS A 156 -2.36 13.77 14.96
C LYS A 156 -3.53 13.49 14.03
N ASN A 157 -3.36 12.62 13.03
CA ASN A 157 -4.29 12.44 11.91
C ASN A 157 -5.03 11.11 11.97
N ASP A 158 -4.34 10.01 12.29
CA ASP A 158 -4.91 8.66 12.18
C ASP A 158 -5.49 8.16 13.50
N PHE A 159 -4.88 8.50 14.64
CA PHE A 159 -5.38 8.12 15.97
C PHE A 159 -6.45 9.07 16.55
N LYS A 160 -6.84 10.12 15.82
CA LYS A 160 -7.78 11.16 16.31
C LYS A 160 -9.26 10.73 16.31
N GLY A 161 -9.55 9.45 16.56
CA GLY A 161 -10.77 9.07 17.30
C GLY A 161 -11.77 8.12 16.65
N ASN A 162 -11.44 7.38 15.57
CA ASN A 162 -12.36 6.36 15.06
C ASN A 162 -11.75 4.96 15.05
N ILE A 163 -12.13 4.16 16.06
CA ILE A 163 -11.71 2.76 16.26
C ILE A 163 -12.02 1.91 15.01
N ALA A 164 -13.04 2.28 14.23
CA ALA A 164 -13.38 1.60 12.98
C ALA A 164 -12.24 1.61 11.94
N ASN A 165 -11.39 2.64 11.94
CA ASN A 165 -10.27 2.75 10.98
C ASN A 165 -9.10 1.84 11.37
N LEU A 166 -9.01 1.38 12.61
CA LEU A 166 -7.91 0.52 13.08
C LEU A 166 -7.92 -0.84 12.39
N GLY A 167 -9.10 -1.39 12.10
CA GLY A 167 -9.23 -2.62 11.32
C GLY A 167 -8.75 -2.47 9.88
N TYR A 168 -8.86 -1.26 9.30
CA TYR A 168 -8.45 -0.97 7.93
C TYR A 168 -6.93 -0.81 7.79
N ILE A 169 -6.22 -0.41 8.86
CA ILE A 169 -4.77 -0.17 8.84
C ILE A 169 -3.99 -1.27 9.59
N ALA A 170 -4.63 -2.41 9.85
CA ALA A 170 -4.15 -3.44 10.76
C ALA A 170 -2.78 -4.01 10.36
N GLU A 171 -2.49 -4.08 9.05
CA GLU A 171 -1.20 -4.46 8.49
C GLU A 171 -0.06 -3.50 8.87
N GLY A 172 -0.39 -2.24 9.13
CA GLY A 172 0.53 -1.22 9.63
C GLY A 172 0.78 -1.29 11.13
N LEU A 173 -0.13 -1.89 11.89
CA LEU A 173 -0.17 -1.75 13.35
C LEU A 173 0.83 -2.61 14.11
N GLY A 174 1.30 -3.74 13.58
CA GLY A 174 2.37 -4.55 14.18
C GLY A 174 2.48 -4.49 15.73
N GLU A 175 3.62 -3.98 16.23
CA GLU A 175 3.90 -3.78 17.66
C GLU A 175 3.17 -2.57 18.29
N LEU A 176 2.63 -1.64 17.49
CA LEU A 176 1.81 -0.51 17.97
C LEU A 176 0.44 -0.97 18.49
N SER A 177 0.01 -2.19 18.18
CA SER A 177 -1.20 -2.80 18.74
C SER A 177 -1.24 -2.68 20.27
N ALA A 178 -0.11 -2.87 20.96
CA ALA A 178 -0.02 -2.75 22.42
C ALA A 178 -0.22 -1.31 22.94
N LEU A 179 0.22 -0.30 22.20
CA LEU A 179 0.05 1.12 22.57
C LEU A 179 -1.40 1.60 22.38
N ILE A 180 -2.10 1.02 21.40
CA ILE A 180 -3.49 1.35 21.08
C ILE A 180 -4.45 0.81 22.15
N TYR A 181 -4.22 -0.41 22.63
CA TYR A 181 -5.01 -0.97 23.74
C TYR A 181 -4.87 -0.13 25.01
N HIS A 182 -3.67 0.36 25.33
CA HIS A 182 -3.46 1.22 26.51
C HIS A 182 -4.16 2.58 26.43
N GLN A 183 -4.17 3.23 25.26
CA GLN A 183 -4.89 4.51 25.07
C GLN A 183 -6.42 4.35 25.02
N HIS A 184 -6.91 3.17 24.63
CA HIS A 184 -8.34 2.85 24.64
C HIS A 184 -8.86 2.68 26.08
N ASP A 185 -8.10 2.00 26.95
CA ASP A 185 -8.48 1.84 28.36
C ASP A 185 -8.55 3.20 29.07
N GLU A 186 -7.59 4.12 28.86
CA GLU A 186 -7.64 5.45 29.46
C GLU A 186 -8.88 6.28 29.04
N LYS A 187 -9.40 6.10 27.83
CA LYS A 187 -10.60 6.81 27.34
C LYS A 187 -11.92 6.14 27.72
N CYS A 188 -11.91 4.90 28.20
CA CYS A 188 -13.10 4.24 28.74
C CYS A 188 -13.35 4.55 30.23
N PHE A 189 -12.42 5.24 30.89
CA PHE A 189 -12.50 5.63 32.30
C PHE A 189 -12.70 7.14 32.54
N GLU A 190 -13.01 7.93 31.51
CA GLU A 190 -13.52 9.31 31.60
C GLU A 190 -14.97 9.39 31.09
#